data_AF-A0A7G1IJC9-F1
#
_entry.id   AF-A0A7G1IJC9-F1
#
_cell.length_a   1.000
_cell.length_b   1.000
_cell.length_c   1.000
_cell.angle_alpha   90.00
_cell.angle_beta   90.00
_cell.angle_gamma   90.00
#
_symmetry.space_group_name_H-M   'P 1'
#
loop_
_entity.id
_entity.type
_entity.pdbx_description
1 polymer ?
#
loop_
_entity_poly.entity_id
_entity_poly.type
_entity_poly.pdbx_seq_one_letter_code
_entity_poly.pdbx_strand_id
1 'polypeptide(L)' 'MDYAALPPEINSARMYAGVGSGPLLAAAAAWDGLSAELYSTAARCWSVISGLVGGPWQGAASVAMATATAPT' A
#
# COMPACT_ATOMS: atom_id res chain seq x y z
N MET A 1 13.47 28.98 1.22
CA MET A 1 12.23 29.77 1.04
C MET A 1 12.10 30.67 2.24
N ASP A 2 11.81 31.96 2.04
CA ASP A 2 11.59 32.91 3.13
C ASP A 2 10.20 33.54 2.96
N TYR A 3 9.25 33.11 3.80
CA TYR A 3 7.89 33.63 3.81
C TYR A 3 7.74 34.87 4.70
N ALA A 4 8.70 35.13 5.60
CA ALA A 4 8.67 36.28 6.50
C ALA A 4 9.01 37.58 5.78
N ALA A 5 9.69 37.50 4.64
CA ALA A 5 9.93 38.64 3.75
C ALA A 5 8.67 39.14 3.01
N LEU A 6 7.54 38.40 3.04
CA LEU A 6 6.29 38.78 2.38
C LEU A 6 5.28 39.36 3.40
N PRO A 7 4.48 40.36 3.00
CA PRO A 7 3.44 40.88 3.86
C PRO A 7 2.34 39.82 4.09
N PRO A 8 1.63 39.87 5.24
CA PRO A 8 0.71 38.82 5.67
C PRO A 8 -0.45 38.57 4.69
N GLU A 9 -0.86 39.58 3.92
CA GLU A 9 -1.91 39.49 2.90
C GLU A 9 -1.54 38.48 1.81
N ILE A 10 -0.27 38.43 1.40
CA ILE A 10 0.19 37.53 0.34
C ILE A 10 0.20 36.08 0.83
N ASN A 11 0.74 35.84 2.03
CA ASN A 11 0.79 34.50 2.61
C ASN A 11 -0.63 33.99 2.92
N SER A 12 -1.49 34.86 3.45
CA SER A 12 -2.90 34.53 3.73
C SER A 12 -3.67 34.23 2.45
N ALA A 13 -3.55 35.07 1.42
CA ALA A 13 -4.21 34.84 0.14
C ALA A 13 -3.80 33.49 -0.47
N ARG A 14 -2.52 33.11 -0.40
CA ARG A 14 -2.04 31.80 -0.86
C ARG A 14 -2.58 30.63 -0.03
N MET A 15 -2.68 30.80 1.29
CA MET A 15 -3.19 29.75 2.18
C MET A 15 -4.69 29.49 1.96
N TYR A 16 -5.47 30.54 1.74
CA TYR A 16 -6.91 30.44 1.54
C TYR A 16 -7.33 30.20 0.09
N ALA A 17 -6.47 30.52 -0.88
CA ALA A 17 -6.67 30.15 -2.27
C ALA A 17 -6.23 28.69 -2.50
N GLY A 18 -7.19 27.77 -2.54
CA GLY A 18 -6.91 26.37 -2.84
C GLY A 18 -8.10 25.46 -2.65
N VAL A 19 -7.90 24.19 -3.00
CA VAL A 19 -8.92 23.12 -2.92
C VAL A 19 -9.01 22.47 -1.53
N GLY A 20 -8.31 23.02 -0.53
CA GLY A 20 -8.24 22.48 0.82
C GLY A 20 -7.56 21.10 0.89
N SER A 21 -7.87 20.34 1.94
CA SER A 21 -7.28 19.01 2.18
C SER A 21 -7.97 17.87 1.42
N GLY A 22 -9.06 18.13 0.71
CA GLY A 22 -9.86 17.11 0.01
C GLY A 22 -9.03 16.14 -0.85
N PRO A 23 -8.12 16.63 -1.72
CA PRO A 23 -7.25 15.75 -2.51
C PRO A 23 -6.32 14.86 -1.66
N LEU A 24 -5.82 15.37 -0.52
CA LEU A 24 -4.99 14.57 0.39
C LEU A 24 -5.82 13.49 1.10
N LEU A 25 -7.07 13.79 1.47
CA LEU A 25 -7.98 12.80 2.04
C LEU A 25 -8.34 11.71 1.02
N ALA A 26 -8.57 12.09 -0.24
CA ALA A 26 -8.82 11.13 -1.32
C ALA A 26 -7.59 10.24 -1.57
N ALA A 27 -6.38 10.81 -1.57
CA ALA A 27 -5.14 10.05 -1.66
C ALA A 27 -4.96 9.09 -0.47
N ALA A 28 -5.27 9.52 0.75
CA ALA A 28 -5.22 8.67 1.95
C ALA A 28 -6.15 7.46 1.81
N ALA A 29 -7.41 7.68 1.39
CA ALA A 29 -8.37 6.59 1.18
C ALA A 29 -7.91 5.62 0.06
N ALA A 30 -7.26 6.12 -0.98
CA ALA A 30 -6.70 5.28 -2.03
C ALA A 30 -5.53 4.41 -1.51
N TRP A 31 -4.66 4.96 -0.66
CA TRP A 31 -3.60 4.20 0.00
C TRP A 31 -4.15 3.14 0.95
N ASP A 32 -5.20 3.46 1.72
CA ASP A 32 -5.88 2.49 2.56
C ASP A 32 -6.44 1.33 1.72
N GLY A 33 -7.12 1.64 0.62
CA GLY A 33 -7.63 0.64 -0.32
C GLY A 33 -6.54 -0.26 -0.92
N LEU A 34 -5.42 0.34 -1.35
CA LEU A 34 -4.26 -0.43 -1.85
C LEU A 34 -3.70 -1.35 -0.77
N SER A 35 -3.58 -0.87 0.47
CA SER A 35 -3.08 -1.68 1.58
C SER A 35 -3.96 -2.90 1.84
N ALA A 36 -5.29 -2.73 1.83
CA ALA A 36 -6.24 -3.81 2.02
C ALA A 36 -6.14 -4.87 0.92
N GLU A 37 -6.01 -4.45 -0.34
CA GLU A 37 -5.83 -5.38 -1.47
C GLU A 37 -4.50 -6.14 -1.41
N LEU A 38 -3.42 -5.49 -0.98
CA LEU A 38 -2.12 -6.15 -0.77
C LEU A 38 -2.22 -7.22 0.32
N TYR A 39 -2.85 -6.92 1.46
CA TYR A 39 -3.05 -7.91 2.53
C TYR A 39 -3.95 -9.08 2.09
N SER A 40 -5.04 -8.79 1.39
CA SER A 40 -5.94 -9.80 0.81
C SER A 40 -5.20 -10.71 -0.16
N THR A 41 -4.40 -10.14 -1.05
CA THR A 41 -3.60 -10.88 -2.04
C THR A 41 -2.54 -11.75 -1.35
N ALA A 42 -1.81 -11.21 -0.36
CA ALA A 42 -0.83 -11.97 0.41
C ALA A 42 -1.48 -13.16 1.14
N ALA A 43 -2.64 -12.95 1.77
CA ALA A 43 -3.39 -14.01 2.43
C ALA A 43 -3.83 -15.12 1.46
N ARG A 44 -4.29 -14.76 0.25
CA ARG A 44 -4.64 -15.72 -0.81
C ARG A 44 -3.42 -16.53 -1.26
N CYS A 45 -2.28 -15.88 -1.51
CA CYS A 45 -1.04 -16.57 -1.86
C CYS A 45 -0.64 -17.57 -0.77
N TRP A 46 -0.67 -17.16 0.50
CA TRP A 46 -0.36 -18.03 1.62
C TRP A 46 -1.33 -19.22 1.75
N SER A 47 -2.62 -19.00 1.50
CA SER A 47 -3.61 -20.08 1.47
C SER A 47 -3.29 -21.13 0.39
N VAL A 48 -2.85 -20.71 -0.80
CA VAL A 48 -2.48 -21.64 -1.87
C VAL A 48 -1.21 -22.40 -1.53
N ILE A 49 -0.19 -21.71 -1.01
CA ILE A 49 1.09 -22.34 -0.61
C ILE A 49 0.86 -23.35 0.51
N SER A 50 0.06 -23.00 1.53
CA SER A 50 -0.25 -23.92 2.63
C SER A 50 -1.05 -25.14 2.16
N GLY A 51 -1.99 -24.96 1.23
CA GLY A 51 -2.71 -26.07 0.60
C GLY A 51 -1.81 -26.97 -0.24
N LEU A 52 -0.81 -26.41 -0.93
CA LEU A 52 0.18 -27.17 -1.70
C LEU A 52 1.08 -28.03 -0.81
N VAL A 53 1.56 -27.47 0.30
CA VAL A 53 2.49 -28.16 1.22
C VAL A 53 1.76 -29.14 2.15
N GLY A 54 0.59 -28.78 2.66
CA GLY A 54 -0.19 -29.60 3.60
C GLY A 54 -1.21 -30.53 2.94
N GLY A 55 -1.39 -30.44 1.62
CA GLY A 55 -2.37 -31.21 0.87
C GLY A 55 -1.88 -32.59 0.40
N PRO A 56 -2.68 -33.29 -0.42
CA PRO A 56 -2.32 -34.61 -0.94
C PRO A 56 -1.17 -34.57 -1.96
N TRP A 57 -0.85 -33.41 -2.54
CA TRP A 57 0.23 -33.27 -3.51
C TRP A 57 1.58 -33.07 -2.81
N GLN A 58 2.22 -34.19 -2.47
CA GLN A 58 3.48 -34.23 -1.73
C GLN A 58 4.66 -34.65 -2.63
N GLY A 59 5.88 -34.26 -2.25
CA GLY A 59 7.13 -34.65 -2.92
C GLY A 59 8.03 -33.46 -3.31
N ALA A 60 9.15 -33.76 -3.97
CA ALA A 60 10.19 -32.78 -4.29
C ALA A 60 9.68 -31.57 -5.09
N ALA A 61 8.70 -31.76 -5.98
CA ALA A 61 8.10 -30.68 -6.75
C ALA A 61 7.27 -29.71 -5.87
N SER A 62 6.51 -30.22 -4.90
CA SER A 62 5.75 -29.41 -3.94
C SER A 62 6.69 -28.60 -3.03
N VAL A 63 7.77 -29.24 -2.55
CA VAL A 63 8.81 -28.56 -1.76
C VAL A 63 9.52 -27.47 -2.58
N ALA A 64 9.91 -27.75 -3.82
CA ALA A 64 10.58 -26.79 -4.69
C ALA A 64 9.71 -25.54 -4.94
N MET A 65 8.41 -25.71 -5.19
CA MET A 65 7.47 -24.60 -5.36
C MET A 65 7.34 -23.76 -4.09
N ALA A 66 7.24 -24.39 -2.91
CA ALA A 66 7.19 -23.66 -1.64
C ALA A 66 8.46 -22.84 -1.40
N THR A 67 9.64 -23.41 -1.69
CA THR A 67 10.92 -22.69 -1.57
C THR A 67 11.05 -21.54 -2.55
N ALA A 68 10.52 -21.67 -3.77
CA ALA A 68 10.56 -20.61 -4.79
C ALA A 68 9.68 -19.41 -4.42
N THR A 69 8.66 -19.61 -3.58
CA THR A 69 7.76 -18.54 -3.10
C THR A 69 8.18 -17.91 -1.77
N ALA A 70 9.27 -18.37 -1.16
CA ALA A 70 9.78 -17.79 0.09
C ALA A 70 10.38 -16.40 -0.16
N PRO A 71 10.29 -15.46 0.80
CA PRO A 71 10.96 -14.16 0.71
C PRO A 71 12.48 -14.34 0.53
N THR A 72 13.09 -13.53 -0.33
CA THR A 72 14.54 -13.46 -0.56
C THR A 72 15.26 -12.62 0.49
#